data_AF-A0A1H3K1B1-F1
#
_entry.id   AF-A0A1H3K1B1-F1
#
_cell.length_a   1.000
_cell.length_b   1.000
_cell.length_c   1.000
_cell.angle_alpha   90.00
_cell.angle_beta   90.00
_cell.angle_gamma   90.00
#
_symmetry.space_group_name_H-M   'P 1'
#
loop_
_entity.id
_entity.type
_entity.pdbx_description
1 polymer ?
#
loop_
_entity_poly.entity_id
_entity_poly.type
_entity_poly.pdbx_seq_one_letter_code
_entity_poly.pdbx_strand_id
1 'polypeptide(L)'
;MDNEERAERLIQELGFDFDSIPKSFIISLLEREVADFQEGSSEYIRLLCGYLYCLGDKSDSELIRRAKYNISFDVGCMIDEEWIKSLENGGVAEENVRDRTAVIDDFVNYYQNYFKVDDLDDF
;
A
#
# COMPACT_ATOMS: atom_id res chain seq x y z
N MET A 1 -10.75 15.28 -6.84
CA MET A 1 -9.75 14.29 -7.25
C MET A 1 -10.02 13.08 -6.40
N ASP A 2 -10.43 11.99 -7.03
CA ASP A 2 -10.76 10.77 -6.30
C ASP A 2 -9.47 10.05 -5.85
N ASN A 3 -9.56 9.25 -4.80
CA ASN A 3 -8.44 8.49 -4.25
C ASN A 3 -7.86 7.48 -5.26
N GLU A 4 -8.66 7.02 -6.24
CA GLU A 4 -8.16 6.20 -7.35
C GLU A 4 -7.22 7.01 -8.28
N GLU A 5 -7.63 8.21 -8.70
CA GLU A 5 -6.78 9.10 -9.50
C GLU A 5 -5.49 9.50 -8.75
N ARG A 6 -5.55 9.56 -7.41
CA ARG A 6 -4.39 9.85 -6.54
C ARG A 6 -3.42 8.67 -6.52
N ALA A 7 -3.97 7.45 -6.46
CA ALA A 7 -3.21 6.23 -6.49
C ALA A 7 -2.51 6.04 -7.85
N GLU A 8 -3.26 6.23 -8.94
CA GLU A 8 -2.72 6.12 -10.30
C GLU A 8 -1.59 7.11 -10.54
N ARG A 9 -1.80 8.40 -10.23
CA ARG A 9 -0.75 9.42 -10.38
C ARG A 9 0.49 9.11 -9.57
N LEU A 10 0.34 8.62 -8.34
CA LEU A 10 1.48 8.25 -7.52
C LEU A 10 2.29 7.10 -8.14
N ILE A 11 1.62 6.11 -8.74
CA ILE A 11 2.28 5.02 -9.47
C ILE A 11 2.96 5.54 -10.74
N GLN A 12 2.35 6.45 -11.49
CA GLN A 12 2.97 7.06 -12.66
C GLN A 12 4.22 7.86 -12.29
N GLU A 13 4.22 8.52 -11.13
CA GLU A 13 5.34 9.32 -10.63
C GLU A 13 6.49 8.47 -10.07
N LEU A 14 6.17 7.43 -9.29
CA LEU A 14 7.18 6.66 -8.54
C LEU A 14 7.55 5.32 -9.18
N GLY A 15 6.64 4.70 -9.93
CA GLY A 15 6.78 3.33 -10.41
C GLY A 15 6.96 2.32 -9.27
N PHE A 16 7.55 1.16 -9.57
CA PHE A 16 7.78 0.08 -8.61
C PHE A 16 9.26 -0.24 -8.39
N ASP A 17 10.15 0.68 -8.77
CA ASP A 17 11.58 0.59 -8.42
C ASP A 17 11.77 1.06 -6.97
N PHE A 18 11.42 0.17 -6.02
CA PHE A 18 11.38 0.50 -4.60
C PHE A 18 12.74 0.98 -4.06
N ASP A 19 13.86 0.51 -4.60
CA ASP A 19 15.19 0.95 -4.19
C ASP A 19 15.44 2.45 -4.47
N SER A 20 14.70 3.03 -5.42
CA SER A 20 14.81 4.44 -5.81
C SER A 20 13.87 5.37 -5.03
N ILE A 21 12.86 4.82 -4.33
CA ILE A 21 11.79 5.59 -3.69
C ILE A 21 12.18 5.96 -2.26
N PRO A 22 12.20 7.26 -1.89
CA PRO A 22 12.51 7.65 -0.52
C PRO A 22 11.40 7.18 0.44
N LYS A 23 11.71 6.22 1.33
CA LYS A 23 10.75 5.73 2.36
C LYS A 23 10.10 6.86 3.16
N SER A 24 10.87 7.90 3.51
CA SER A 24 10.37 9.08 4.24
C SER A 24 9.26 9.85 3.52
N PHE A 25 9.25 9.82 2.18
CA PHE A 25 8.20 10.45 1.38
C PHE A 25 6.88 9.70 1.56
N ILE A 26 6.91 8.37 1.45
CA ILE A 26 5.73 7.51 1.66
C ILE A 26 5.19 7.63 3.09
N ILE A 27 6.07 7.61 4.10
CA ILE A 27 5.69 7.82 5.51
C ILE A 27 4.96 9.15 5.68
N SER A 28 5.49 10.24 5.11
CA SER A 28 4.90 11.57 5.24
C SER A 28 3.51 11.66 4.62
N LEU A 29 3.29 11.00 3.47
CA LEU A 29 1.99 10.92 2.84
C LEU A 29 1.00 10.11 3.68
N LEU A 30 1.43 8.93 4.17
CA LEU A 30 0.55 8.05 4.94
C LEU A 30 0.18 8.63 6.31
N GLU A 31 1.12 9.27 7.03
CA GLU A 31 0.81 9.99 8.27
C GLU A 31 -0.25 11.07 8.05
N ARG A 32 -0.20 11.79 6.92
CA ARG A 32 -1.21 12.80 6.58
C ARG A 32 -2.58 12.16 6.38
N GLU A 33 -2.68 11.06 5.62
CA GLU A 33 -3.96 10.38 5.39
C GLU A 33 -4.53 9.74 6.67
N VAL A 34 -3.66 9.27 7.58
CA VAL A 34 -4.09 8.74 8.89
C VAL A 34 -4.60 9.86 9.80
N ALA A 35 -3.99 11.05 9.75
CA ALA A 35 -4.38 12.18 10.58
C ALA A 35 -5.64 12.90 10.06
N ASP A 36 -5.80 12.99 8.75
CA ASP A 36 -6.89 13.68 8.08
C ASP A 36 -7.33 12.90 6.84
N PHE A 37 -8.15 11.88 7.06
CA PHE A 37 -8.60 10.99 5.99
C PHE A 37 -9.56 11.72 5.05
N GLN A 38 -9.23 11.71 3.76
CA GLN A 38 -10.13 12.18 2.71
C GLN A 38 -11.11 11.07 2.34
N GLU A 39 -12.39 11.29 2.65
CA GLU A 39 -13.47 10.38 2.26
C GLU A 39 -13.45 10.09 0.75
N GLY A 40 -13.64 8.82 0.39
CA GLY A 40 -13.55 8.33 -0.98
C GLY A 40 -13.08 6.88 -1.01
N SER A 41 -12.63 6.42 -2.18
CA SER A 41 -12.03 5.09 -2.33
C SER A 41 -10.87 4.90 -1.34
N SER A 42 -10.72 3.71 -0.77
CA SER A 42 -9.61 3.40 0.16
C SER A 42 -8.30 3.12 -0.57
N GLU A 43 -8.31 3.15 -1.90
CA GLU A 43 -7.21 2.69 -2.75
C GLU A 43 -5.92 3.49 -2.55
N TYR A 44 -6.01 4.81 -2.34
CA TYR A 44 -4.82 5.63 -2.07
C TYR A 44 -4.09 5.23 -0.78
N ILE A 45 -4.82 5.01 0.31
CA ILE A 45 -4.22 4.59 1.58
C ILE A 45 -3.69 3.16 1.46
N ARG A 46 -4.43 2.27 0.80
CA ARG A 46 -3.98 0.89 0.56
C ARG A 46 -2.66 0.90 -0.21
N LEU A 47 -2.57 1.71 -1.27
CA LEU A 47 -1.35 1.87 -2.05
C LEU A 47 -0.19 2.37 -1.19
N LEU A 48 -0.41 3.42 -0.39
CA LEU A 48 0.62 3.95 0.51
C LEU A 48 1.08 2.92 1.54
N CYS A 49 0.16 2.14 2.11
CA CYS A 49 0.49 1.03 3.01
C CYS A 49 1.31 -0.05 2.30
N GLY A 50 0.97 -0.37 1.06
CA GLY A 50 1.71 -1.35 0.26
C GLY A 50 3.11 -0.87 -0.16
N TYR A 51 3.27 0.40 -0.55
CA TYR A 51 4.61 0.99 -0.75
C TYR A 51 5.42 0.93 0.55
N LEU A 52 4.83 1.33 1.68
CA LEU A 52 5.54 1.27 2.97
C LEU A 52 5.89 -0.17 3.34
N TYR A 53 5.05 -1.15 3.03
CA TYR A 53 5.37 -2.57 3.18
C TYR A 53 6.56 -2.99 2.30
N CYS A 54 6.62 -2.56 1.04
CA CYS A 54 7.70 -2.91 0.12
C CYS A 54 9.04 -2.29 0.55
N LEU A 55 9.01 -1.04 1.02
CA LEU A 55 10.19 -0.23 1.38
C LEU A 55 10.64 -0.43 2.83
N GLY A 56 9.73 -0.85 3.69
CA GLY A 56 9.84 -0.68 5.13
C GLY A 56 10.57 -1.81 5.85
N ASP A 57 10.68 -1.60 7.15
CA ASP A 57 11.18 -2.56 8.11
C ASP A 57 10.20 -2.71 9.27
N LYS A 58 10.62 -3.44 10.30
CA LYS A 58 9.81 -3.71 11.48
C LYS A 58 9.24 -2.45 12.15
N SER A 59 9.94 -1.32 12.10
CA SER A 59 9.49 -0.07 12.73
C SER A 59 8.29 0.56 12.04
N ASP A 60 8.05 0.22 10.77
CA ASP A 60 7.00 0.82 9.95
C ASP A 60 5.63 0.12 10.13
N SER A 61 5.60 -1.05 10.79
CA SER A 61 4.37 -1.84 10.98
C SER A 61 3.29 -1.07 11.74
N GLU A 62 3.68 -0.22 12.69
CA GLU A 62 2.74 0.54 13.53
C GLU A 62 1.98 1.60 12.71
N LEU A 63 2.61 2.20 11.70
CA LEU A 63 1.92 3.16 10.84
C LEU A 63 0.88 2.46 9.96
N ILE A 64 1.21 1.29 9.40
CA ILE A 64 0.25 0.47 8.64
C ILE A 64 -0.89 -0.02 9.55
N ARG A 65 -0.57 -0.41 10.79
CA ARG A 65 -1.56 -0.81 11.81
C ARG A 65 -2.55 0.33 12.12
N ARG A 66 -2.05 1.55 12.31
CA ARG A 66 -2.92 2.73 12.52
C ARG A 66 -3.84 2.96 11.32
N ALA A 67 -3.33 2.89 10.09
CA ALA A 67 -4.15 3.02 8.89
C ALA A 67 -5.25 1.95 8.82
N LYS A 68 -4.91 0.69 9.14
CA LYS A 68 -5.86 -0.45 9.11
C LYS A 68 -6.98 -0.34 10.14
N TYR A 69 -6.67 0.07 11.38
CA TYR A 69 -7.63 -0.06 12.48
C TYR A 69 -8.28 1.25 12.92
N ASN A 70 -7.71 2.41 12.56
CA ASN A 70 -8.11 3.69 13.17
C ASN A 70 -8.76 4.69 12.19
N ILE A 71 -8.88 4.36 10.90
CA ILE A 71 -9.52 5.25 9.90
C ILE A 71 -10.99 4.88 9.71
N SER A 72 -11.27 3.73 9.10
CA SER A 72 -12.63 3.21 8.90
C SER A 72 -12.59 1.70 8.68
N PHE A 73 -13.74 1.04 8.81
CA PHE A 73 -13.86 -0.38 8.52
C PHE A 73 -13.51 -0.69 7.06
N ASP A 74 -13.99 0.12 6.11
CA ASP A 74 -13.77 -0.09 4.67
C ASP A 74 -12.29 0.05 4.28
N VAL A 75 -11.59 1.05 4.84
CA VAL A 75 -10.14 1.19 4.68
C VAL A 75 -9.41 0.00 5.31
N GLY A 76 -9.84 -0.39 6.51
CA GLY A 76 -9.25 -1.51 7.24
C GLY A 76 -9.39 -2.86 6.54
N CYS A 77 -10.48 -3.09 5.81
CA CYS A 77 -10.68 -4.30 5.01
C CYS A 77 -9.73 -4.39 3.82
N MET A 78 -9.26 -3.26 3.29
CA MET A 78 -8.43 -3.21 2.08
C MET A 78 -6.92 -3.32 2.37
N ILE A 79 -6.50 -3.06 3.61
CA ILE A 79 -5.10 -3.21 4.04
C ILE A 79 -4.87 -4.63 4.54
N ASP A 80 -3.92 -5.35 3.96
CA ASP A 80 -3.66 -6.74 4.33
C ASP A 80 -3.02 -6.85 5.72
N GLU A 81 -3.56 -7.73 6.57
CA GLU A 81 -2.96 -8.01 7.89
C GLU A 81 -1.60 -8.72 7.74
N GLU A 82 -1.43 -9.46 6.64
CA GLU A 82 -0.17 -10.11 6.30
C GLU A 82 0.99 -9.12 6.21
N TRP A 83 0.76 -7.91 5.68
CA TRP A 83 1.81 -6.88 5.56
C TRP A 83 2.36 -6.50 6.94
N ILE A 84 1.48 -6.33 7.92
CA ILE A 84 1.84 -5.97 9.30
C ILE A 84 2.65 -7.11 9.93
N LYS A 85 2.15 -8.35 9.86
CA LYS A 85 2.82 -9.53 10.45
C LYS A 85 4.18 -9.78 9.81
N SER A 86 4.26 -9.66 8.49
CA SER A 86 5.49 -9.79 7.72
C SER A 86 6.53 -8.74 8.13
N LEU A 87 6.16 -7.48 8.34
CA LEU A 87 7.13 -6.49 8.87
C LEU A 87 7.57 -6.81 10.30
N GLU A 88 6.65 -7.23 11.16
CA GLU A 88 6.92 -7.51 12.57
C GLU A 88 7.89 -8.68 12.80
N ASN A 89 7.81 -9.69 11.94
CA ASN A 89 8.67 -10.87 11.96
C ASN A 89 9.93 -10.72 11.08
N GLY A 90 10.09 -9.60 10.37
CA GLY A 90 11.25 -9.31 9.52
C GLY A 90 11.20 -9.93 8.13
N GLY A 91 10.02 -10.32 7.66
CA GLY A 91 9.78 -10.91 6.34
C GLY A 91 10.01 -12.42 6.29
N VAL A 92 10.01 -13.08 7.45
CA VAL A 92 10.21 -14.53 7.54
C VAL A 92 8.89 -15.24 7.23
N ALA A 93 8.91 -16.15 6.26
CA ALA A 93 7.74 -16.94 5.92
C ALA A 93 7.36 -17.91 7.06
N GLU A 94 6.08 -17.93 7.42
CA GLU A 94 5.48 -18.79 8.44
C GLU A 94 4.01 -19.12 8.08
N GLU A 95 3.29 -19.84 8.94
CA GLU A 95 1.95 -20.39 8.64
C GLU A 95 0.94 -19.36 8.11
N ASN A 96 1.07 -18.09 8.51
CA ASN A 96 0.16 -16.99 8.13
C ASN A 96 0.89 -15.79 7.52
N VAL A 97 2.14 -15.98 7.07
CA VAL A 97 2.96 -14.95 6.43
C VAL A 97 3.69 -15.61 5.27
N ARG A 98 3.35 -15.21 4.05
CA ARG A 98 4.02 -15.68 2.84
C ARG A 98 5.43 -15.09 2.73
N ASP A 99 6.20 -15.65 1.80
CA ASP A 99 7.48 -15.08 1.41
C ASP A 99 7.29 -13.61 0.97
N ARG A 100 8.10 -12.72 1.55
CA ARG A 100 7.98 -11.28 1.32
C ARG A 100 8.11 -10.89 -0.15
N THR A 101 8.98 -11.57 -0.90
CA THR A 101 9.16 -11.31 -2.33
C THR A 101 7.88 -11.65 -3.10
N ALA A 102 7.26 -12.79 -2.79
CA ALA A 102 6.00 -13.17 -3.42
C ALA A 102 4.86 -12.18 -3.12
N VAL A 103 4.77 -11.67 -1.88
CA VAL A 103 3.76 -10.66 -1.53
C VAL A 103 4.00 -9.34 -2.27
N ILE A 104 5.26 -8.93 -2.42
CA ILE A 104 5.63 -7.73 -3.19
C ILE A 104 5.29 -7.92 -4.68
N ASP A 105 5.61 -9.08 -5.26
CA ASP A 105 5.30 -9.39 -6.66
C ASP A 105 3.78 -9.36 -6.91
N ASP A 106 2.98 -9.95 -6.00
CA ASP A 106 1.52 -9.90 -6.08
C ASP A 106 0.99 -8.47 -6.00
N PHE A 107 1.54 -7.64 -5.12
CA PHE A 107 1.18 -6.22 -5.00
C PHE A 107 1.49 -5.46 -6.29
N VAL A 108 2.68 -5.63 -6.87
CA VAL A 108 3.07 -4.98 -8.13
C VAL A 108 2.16 -5.46 -9.27
N ASN A 109 1.95 -6.77 -9.39
CA ASN A 109 1.08 -7.35 -10.40
C ASN A 109 -0.35 -6.83 -10.30
N TYR A 110 -0.88 -6.68 -9.09
CA TYR A 110 -2.20 -6.11 -8.88
C TYR A 110 -2.30 -4.71 -9.50
N TYR A 111 -1.42 -3.78 -9.12
CA TYR A 111 -1.50 -2.39 -9.60
C TYR A 111 -1.12 -2.21 -11.07
N GLN A 112 -0.22 -3.04 -11.59
CA GLN A 112 0.10 -3.04 -13.02
C GLN A 112 -1.07 -3.47 -13.89
N ASN A 113 -2.03 -4.24 -13.36
CA ASN A 113 -3.21 -4.65 -14.10
C ASN A 113 -4.42 -3.75 -13.78
N TYR A 114 -4.58 -3.34 -12.52
CA TYR A 114 -5.72 -2.56 -12.05
C TYR A 114 -5.96 -1.30 -12.91
N PHE A 115 -4.92 -0.49 -13.12
CA PHE A 115 -5.02 0.73 -13.93
C PHE A 115 -4.86 0.53 -15.45
N LYS A 116 -4.55 -0.69 -15.91
CA LYS A 116 -4.55 -1.02 -17.35
C LYS A 116 -5.94 -1.42 -17.85
N VAL A 117 -6.82 -1.87 -16.96
CA VAL A 117 -8.17 -2.32 -17.33
C VAL A 117 -9.03 -1.16 -17.81
N ASP A 118 -8.78 0.06 -17.31
CA ASP A 118 -9.54 1.27 -17.70
C ASP A 118 -9.22 1.78 -19.13
N ASP A 119 -8.14 1.31 -19.76
CA ASP A 119 -7.78 1.66 -21.15
C ASP A 119 -8.46 0.77 -22.21
N LEU A 120 -9.26 -0.24 -21.81
CA LEU A 120 -9.83 -1.24 -22.73
C LEU A 120 -11.33 -1.09 -23.04
N ASP A 121 -12.00 -0.05 -22.52
CA ASP A 121 -13.44 0.16 -22.72
C ASP A 121 -13.82 0.94 -24.01
N ASP A 122 -12.88 1.11 -24.96
CA ASP A 122 -13.10 1.79 -26.26
C ASP A 122 -13.20 0.82 -27.47
N PHE A 123 -14.06 -0.21 -27.41
CA PHE A 123 -14.42 -1.05 -28.59
C PHE A 123 -15.91 -1.33 -28.75
#